data_AF-A0A0Q9QVF0-F1
#
_entry.id   AF-A0A0Q9QVF0-F1
#
_cell.length_a   1.000
_cell.length_b   1.000
_cell.length_c   1.000
_cell.angle_alpha   90.00
_cell.angle_beta   90.00
_cell.angle_gamma   90.00
#
_symmetry.space_group_name_H-M   'P 1'
#
loop_
_entity.id
_entity.type
_entity.pdbx_description
1 polymer ?
#
loop_
_entity_poly.entity_id
_entity_poly.type
_entity_poly.pdbx_seq_one_letter_code
_entity_poly.pdbx_strand_id
1 'polypeptide(L)'
;MSNVPSSRRLSTCPSWCALDHGRHAGEDDIVHVSGALMVRRTVLRLCMTHDPTTGTREGPYVLVGAEEFSLHEADALIDALTQLVDLGAEVSPRAGA
;
A
#
# COMPACT_ATOMS: atom_id res chain seq x y z
N MET A 1 -19.29 5.40 21.69
CA MET A 1 -19.55 5.01 20.30
C MET A 1 -18.83 6.02 19.42
N SER A 2 -17.61 5.71 18.98
CA SER A 2 -16.80 6.64 18.17
C SER A 2 -17.32 6.57 16.74
N ASN A 3 -18.01 7.62 16.31
CA ASN A 3 -18.46 7.79 14.93
C ASN A 3 -17.21 7.98 14.05
N VAL A 4 -16.74 6.91 13.40
CA VAL A 4 -15.75 7.02 12.34
C VAL A 4 -16.48 7.63 11.14
N PRO A 5 -16.16 8.86 10.69
CA PRO A 5 -16.84 9.44 9.55
C PRO A 5 -16.60 8.56 8.32
N SER A 6 -17.67 8.19 7.62
CA SER A 6 -17.57 7.51 6.32
C SER A 6 -16.70 8.33 5.38
N SER A 7 -15.60 7.73 4.93
CA SER A 7 -14.74 8.26 3.87
C SER A 7 -15.59 8.52 2.62
N ARG A 8 -15.63 9.79 2.17
CA ARG A 8 -16.17 10.15 0.87
C ARG A 8 -15.19 9.66 -0.19
N ARG A 9 -15.73 8.98 -1.19
CA ARG A 9 -14.99 8.46 -2.34
C ARG A 9 -15.54 9.09 -3.61
N LEU A 10 -14.65 9.56 -4.47
CA LEU A 10 -14.99 9.88 -5.84
C LEU A 10 -15.14 8.56 -6.62
N SER A 11 -15.95 8.55 -7.67
CA SER A 11 -16.13 7.37 -8.54
C SER A 11 -14.83 6.92 -9.24
N THR A 12 -13.84 7.80 -9.29
CA THR A 12 -12.50 7.56 -9.84
C THR A 12 -11.53 6.95 -8.83
N CYS A 13 -11.89 6.89 -7.55
CA CYS A 13 -11.03 6.33 -6.51
C CYS A 13 -10.94 4.80 -6.62
N PRO A 14 -9.73 4.21 -6.56
CA PRO A 14 -9.58 2.77 -6.42
C PRO A 14 -10.28 2.24 -5.17
N SER A 15 -10.80 1.01 -5.23
CA SER A 15 -11.51 0.37 -4.10
C SER A 15 -10.66 0.27 -2.83
N TRP A 16 -9.34 0.17 -2.98
CA TRP A 16 -8.39 0.09 -1.87
C TRP A 16 -7.96 1.44 -1.30
N CYS A 17 -8.27 2.57 -1.94
CA CYS A 17 -7.89 3.89 -1.43
C CYS A 17 -8.57 4.17 -0.09
N ALA A 18 -7.79 4.54 0.93
CA ALA A 18 -8.25 4.83 2.28
C ALA A 18 -8.30 6.34 2.60
N LEU A 19 -7.86 7.20 1.67
CA LEU A 19 -7.95 8.65 1.83
C LEU A 19 -9.39 9.14 1.66
N ASP A 20 -9.71 10.24 2.35
CA ASP A 20 -10.99 10.92 2.25
C ASP A 20 -10.91 11.99 1.15
N HIS A 21 -11.62 11.75 0.05
CA HIS A 21 -11.57 12.59 -1.16
C HIS A 21 -12.82 13.47 -1.29
N GLY A 22 -12.73 14.54 -2.10
CA GLY A 22 -13.89 15.39 -2.40
C GLY A 22 -14.38 16.29 -1.25
N ARG A 23 -13.51 16.60 -0.27
CA ARG A 23 -13.76 17.67 0.73
C ARG A 23 -13.37 19.06 0.19
N HIS A 24 -12.31 19.13 -0.59
CA HIS A 24 -11.86 20.33 -1.30
C HIS A 24 -11.48 19.92 -2.72
N ALA A 25 -11.87 20.69 -3.73
CA ALA A 25 -11.38 20.48 -5.09
C ALA A 25 -9.89 20.90 -5.12
N GLY A 26 -8.98 19.97 -5.43
CA GLY A 26 -7.55 20.25 -5.39
C GLY A 26 -6.66 19.01 -5.45
N GLU A 27 -5.35 19.23 -5.26
CA GLU A 27 -4.26 18.25 -5.39
C GLU A 27 -4.46 16.96 -4.56
N ASP A 28 -5.23 17.03 -3.47
CA ASP A 28 -5.55 15.89 -2.59
C ASP A 28 -6.38 14.79 -3.27
N ASP A 29 -7.00 15.08 -4.42
CA ASP A 29 -7.75 14.09 -5.22
C ASP A 29 -6.86 13.32 -6.20
N ILE A 30 -5.58 13.70 -6.33
CA ILE A 30 -4.62 13.08 -7.26
C ILE A 30 -3.93 11.87 -6.64
N VAL A 31 -3.68 11.89 -5.33
CA VAL A 31 -2.92 10.84 -4.64
C VAL A 31 -3.86 9.84 -4.00
N HIS A 32 -3.65 8.54 -4.22
CA HIS A 32 -4.42 7.48 -3.59
C HIS A 32 -3.51 6.57 -2.77
N VAL A 33 -3.90 6.30 -1.52
CA VAL A 33 -3.09 5.55 -0.55
C VAL A 33 -3.97 4.53 0.17
N SER A 34 -3.51 3.29 0.30
CA SER A 34 -4.21 2.25 1.06
C SER A 34 -4.18 2.50 2.57
N GLY A 35 -4.92 1.66 3.31
CA GLY A 35 -4.67 1.47 4.74
C GLY A 35 -3.21 1.09 5.01
N ALA A 36 -2.73 1.40 6.21
CA ALA A 36 -1.38 1.05 6.65
C ALA A 36 -1.31 -0.41 7.07
N LEU A 37 -0.31 -1.15 6.57
CA LEU A 37 0.11 -2.42 7.14
C LEU A 37 1.39 -2.18 7.94
N MET A 38 1.47 -2.73 9.16
CA MET A 38 2.62 -2.53 10.05
C MET A 38 3.42 -3.82 10.19
N VAL A 39 4.71 -3.76 9.85
CA VAL A 39 5.68 -4.83 10.11
C VAL A 39 6.77 -4.27 11.02
N ARG A 40 6.72 -4.63 12.31
CA ARG A 40 7.53 -4.02 13.39
C ARG A 40 7.37 -2.49 13.40
N ARG A 41 8.39 -1.75 12.94
CA ARG A 41 8.41 -0.28 12.89
C ARG A 41 8.28 0.26 11.46
N THR A 42 8.13 -0.62 10.48
CA THR A 42 8.03 -0.27 9.07
C THR A 42 6.57 -0.24 8.66
N VAL A 43 6.16 0.88 8.05
CA VAL A 43 4.82 1.06 7.48
C VAL A 43 4.87 0.62 6.03
N LEU A 44 3.90 -0.20 5.62
CA LEU A 44 3.70 -0.61 4.24
C LEU A 44 2.37 -0.04 3.72
N ARG A 45 2.38 0.49 2.49
CA ARG A 45 1.21 1.08 1.84
C ARG A 45 1.23 0.82 0.34
N LEU A 46 0.05 0.67 -0.26
CA LEU A 46 -0.14 0.76 -1.70
C LEU A 46 -0.45 2.21 -2.05
N CYS A 47 0.28 2.75 -3.02
CA CYS A 47 0.17 4.13 -3.46
C CYS A 47 0.00 4.19 -4.98
N MET A 48 -0.73 5.19 -5.45
CA MET A 48 -0.78 5.57 -6.86
C MET A 48 -1.11 7.05 -6.99
N THR A 49 -0.80 7.64 -8.13
CA THR A 49 -1.34 8.94 -8.52
C THR A 49 -2.25 8.78 -9.73
N HIS A 50 -3.32 9.57 -9.77
CA HIS A 50 -4.23 9.67 -10.89
C HIS A 50 -4.68 11.11 -11.03
N ASP A 51 -4.18 11.79 -12.06
CA ASP A 51 -4.63 13.14 -12.38
C ASP A 51 -5.93 13.04 -13.19
N PRO A 52 -7.08 13.49 -12.64
CA PRO A 52 -8.36 13.42 -13.33
C PRO A 52 -8.47 14.40 -14.51
N THR A 53 -7.60 15.42 -14.58
CA THR A 53 -7.61 16.45 -15.64
C THR A 53 -6.91 15.96 -16.88
N THR A 54 -5.75 15.29 -16.71
CA THR A 54 -4.94 14.76 -17.82
C THR A 54 -5.20 13.28 -18.09
N GLY A 55 -5.80 12.57 -17.14
CA GLY A 55 -5.97 11.11 -17.17
C GLY A 55 -4.68 10.34 -16.89
N THR A 56 -3.57 11.02 -16.59
CA THR A 56 -2.28 10.40 -16.30
C THR A 56 -2.35 9.59 -15.00
N ARG A 57 -1.71 8.42 -15.01
CA ARG A 57 -1.64 7.51 -13.88
C ARG A 57 -0.20 7.08 -13.64
N GLU A 58 0.20 7.08 -12.39
CA GLU A 58 1.49 6.54 -11.95
C GLU A 58 1.27 5.51 -10.85
N GLY A 59 1.95 4.36 -10.98
CA GLY A 59 1.71 3.20 -10.13
C GLY A 59 0.54 2.32 -10.57
N PRO A 60 -0.01 1.48 -9.67
CA PRO A 60 0.29 1.45 -8.25
C PRO A 60 1.69 0.89 -7.93
N TYR A 61 2.25 1.36 -6.81
CA TYR A 61 3.50 0.89 -6.21
C TYR A 61 3.33 0.67 -4.71
N VAL A 62 4.18 -0.15 -4.12
CA VAL A 62 4.22 -0.43 -2.68
C VAL A 62 5.31 0.42 -2.06
N LEU A 63 4.95 1.20 -1.04
CA LEU A 63 5.93 1.79 -0.13
C LEU A 63 6.29 0.78 0.94
N VAL A 64 7.58 0.53 1.14
CA VAL A 64 8.13 -0.21 2.28
C VAL A 64 9.02 0.75 3.07
N GLY A 65 8.46 1.34 4.13
CA GLY A 65 9.13 2.45 4.81
C GLY A 65 9.19 3.69 3.91
N ALA A 66 10.38 4.06 3.45
CA ALA A 66 10.62 5.19 2.55
C ALA A 66 10.98 4.78 1.12
N GLU A 67 11.03 3.48 0.84
CA GLU A 67 11.41 2.95 -0.47
C GLU A 67 10.16 2.60 -1.30
N GLU A 68 10.18 2.96 -2.56
CA GLU A 68 9.15 2.64 -3.55
C GLU A 68 9.51 1.36 -4.30
N PHE A 69 8.57 0.42 -4.34
CA PHE A 69 8.66 -0.82 -5.08
C PHE A 69 7.52 -0.85 -6.10
N SER A 70 7.83 -1.06 -7.36
CA SER A 70 6.80 -1.50 -8.32
C SER A 70 6.15 -2.80 -7.82
N LEU A 71 4.94 -3.12 -8.31
CA LEU A 71 4.28 -4.36 -7.91
C LEU A 71 5.15 -5.60 -8.20
N HIS A 72 5.91 -5.58 -9.28
CA HIS A 72 6.83 -6.66 -9.64
C HIS A 72 8.00 -6.78 -8.66
N GLU A 73 8.62 -5.65 -8.27
CA GLU A 73 9.70 -5.67 -7.29
C GLU A 73 9.21 -6.07 -5.90
N ALA A 74 8.00 -5.68 -5.52
CA ALA A 74 7.37 -6.11 -4.27
C ALA A 74 7.10 -7.62 -4.26
N ASP A 75 6.65 -8.20 -5.38
CA ASP A 75 6.46 -9.64 -5.55
C ASP A 75 7.80 -10.40 -5.46
N ALA A 76 8.83 -9.91 -6.17
CA ALA A 76 10.18 -10.46 -6.09
C ALA A 76 10.78 -10.39 -4.68
N LEU A 77 10.48 -9.32 -3.93
CA LEU A 77 10.87 -9.19 -2.53
C LEU A 77 10.19 -10.25 -1.64
N ILE A 78 8.90 -10.53 -1.87
CA ILE A 78 8.16 -11.59 -1.14
C ILE A 78 8.79 -12.96 -1.42
N ASP A 79 9.13 -13.25 -2.67
CA ASP A 79 9.79 -14.50 -3.06
C ASP A 79 11.16 -14.65 -2.40
N ALA A 80 11.97 -13.58 -2.42
CA ALA A 80 13.28 -13.58 -1.79
C ALA A 80 13.18 -13.77 -0.26
N LEU A 81 12.22 -13.12 0.39
CA LEU A 81 11.97 -13.30 1.83
C LEU A 81 11.53 -14.73 2.15
N THR A 82 10.66 -15.32 1.32
CA THR A 82 10.22 -16.71 1.50
C THR A 82 11.39 -17.67 1.44
N GLN A 83 12.27 -17.52 0.44
CA GLN A 83 13.49 -18.33 0.32
C GLN A 83 14.40 -18.22 1.55
N LEU A 84 14.59 -17.01 2.09
CA LEU A 84 15.39 -16.83 3.31
C LEU A 84 14.77 -17.50 4.53
N VAL A 85 13.43 -17.46 4.65
CA VAL A 85 12.72 -18.14 5.74
C VAL A 85 12.86 -19.64 5.62
N ASP A 86 12.76 -20.20 4.41
CA ASP A 86 12.87 -21.65 4.18
C ASP A 86 14.29 -22.14 4.52
N LEU A 87 15.33 -21.42 4.08
CA LEU A 87 16.72 -21.69 4.47
C LEU A 87 16.91 -21.64 5.99
N GLY A 88 16.31 -20.66 6.67
CA GLY A 88 16.37 -20.55 8.13
C GLY A 88 15.66 -21.71 8.86
N ALA A 89 14.57 -22.23 8.29
CA ALA A 89 13.80 -23.32 8.86
C ALA A 89 14.55 -24.66 8.85
N GLU A 90 15.51 -24.85 7.94
CA GLU A 90 16.39 -26.03 7.92
C GLU A 90 17.29 -26.09 9.17
N VAL A 91 17.72 -24.93 9.67
CA VAL A 91 18.62 -24.82 10.84
C VAL A 91 17.85 -24.74 12.15
N SER A 92 16.71 -24.06 12.15
CA SER A 92 15.84 -23.90 13.30
C SER A 92 14.39 -24.02 12.84
N PRO A 93 13.73 -25.18 13.10
CA PRO A 93 12.32 -25.35 12.78
C PRO A 93 11.50 -24.19 13.37
N ARG A 94 10.47 -23.75 12.65
CA ARG A 94 9.59 -22.68 13.09
C ARG A 94 9.05 -23.03 14.49
N ALA A 95 9.27 -22.13 15.46
CA ALA A 95 8.67 -22.29 16.77
C ALA A 95 7.14 -22.25 16.62
N GLY A 96 6.48 -23.39 16.87
CA GLY A 96 5.02 -23.51 16.81
C GLY A 96 4.44 -24.16 15.56
N ALA A 97 5.21 -24.94 14.80
CA ALA A 97 4.64 -25.96 13.90
C ALA A 97 4.15 -27.18 14.68
#